data_AF-K5X7W2-F1
#
_entry.id   AF-K5X7W2-F1
#
_cell.length_a   1.000
_cell.length_b   1.000
_cell.length_c   1.000
_cell.angle_alpha   90.00
_cell.angle_beta   90.00
_cell.angle_gamma   90.00
#
_symmetry.space_group_name_H-M   'P 1'
#
loop_
_entity.id
_entity.type
_entity.pdbx_description
1 polymer ?
#
loop_
_entity_poly.entity_id
_entity_poly.type
_entity_poly.pdbx_seq_one_letter_code
_entity_poly.pdbx_strand_id
1 'polypeptide(L)'
;MAELATIQKQLKIKAGVVQRYNKEMTLYRKEVVDLGGKLTRLVADGTEEWDVKNMKRMIEESEKMILDTETKLDKAKGELKDLVKRVEGTPGVAASDEFVKAQGIVTEDTA
;
A
#
# COMPACT_ATOMS: atom_id res chain seq x y z
N MET A 1 18.76 8.61 25.18
CA MET A 1 19.46 7.75 24.19
C MET A 1 18.63 6.51 23.83
N ALA A 2 18.26 5.64 24.78
CA ALA A 2 17.49 4.42 24.48
C ALA A 2 16.09 4.71 23.87
N GLU A 3 15.38 5.70 24.39
CA GLU A 3 14.05 6.10 23.91
C GLU A 3 14.06 6.60 22.46
N LEU A 4 15.05 7.42 22.08
CA LEU A 4 15.23 7.91 20.71
C LEU A 4 15.44 6.74 19.72
N ALA A 5 16.29 5.78 20.08
CA ALA A 5 16.53 4.60 19.26
C ALA A 5 15.26 3.73 19.12
N THR A 6 14.45 3.62 20.17
CA THR A 6 13.15 2.94 20.10
C THR A 6 12.19 3.65 19.15
N ILE A 7 12.11 4.99 19.23
CA ILE A 7 11.28 5.81 18.34
C ILE A 7 11.71 5.64 16.87
N GLN A 8 13.01 5.77 16.58
CA GLN A 8 13.56 5.57 15.23
C GLN A 8 13.22 4.19 14.68
N LYS A 9 13.38 3.14 15.49
CA LYS A 9 13.00 1.77 15.11
C LYS A 9 11.51 1.67 14.79
N GLN A 10 10.63 2.27 15.59
CA GLN A 10 9.18 2.24 15.34
C GLN A 10 8.80 3.00 14.07
N LEU A 11 9.37 4.19 13.85
CA LEU A 11 9.17 4.97 12.63
C LEU A 11 9.58 4.16 11.39
N LYS A 12 10.76 3.54 11.42
CA LYS A 12 11.25 2.69 10.33
C LYS A 12 10.33 1.51 10.05
N ILE A 13 9.87 0.82 11.09
CA ILE A 13 8.95 -0.33 10.94
C ILE A 13 7.64 0.12 10.31
N LYS A 14 6.99 1.15 10.86
CA LYS A 14 5.69 1.61 10.37
C LYS A 14 5.77 2.20 8.96
N ALA A 15 6.81 2.97 8.65
CA ALA A 15 7.08 3.45 7.29
C ALA A 15 7.25 2.28 6.30
N GLY A 16 8.00 1.24 6.69
CA GLY A 16 8.17 0.04 5.86
C GLY A 16 6.86 -0.73 5.61
N VAL A 17 5.95 -0.76 6.58
CA VAL A 17 4.61 -1.37 6.42
C VAL A 17 3.80 -0.61 5.37
N VAL A 18 3.75 0.73 5.42
CA VAL A 18 3.06 1.56 4.42
C VAL A 18 3.64 1.32 3.03
N GLN A 19 4.97 1.34 2.89
CA GLN A 19 5.64 1.10 1.62
C GLN A 19 5.35 -0.30 1.05
N ARG A 20 5.26 -1.33 1.90
CA ARG A 20 4.92 -2.68 1.46
C ARG A 20 3.49 -2.74 0.92
N TYR A 21 2.51 -2.20 1.65
CA TYR A 21 1.13 -2.17 1.19
C TYR A 21 0.95 -1.36 -0.10
N ASN A 22 1.67 -0.25 -0.28
CA ASN A 22 1.70 0.49 -1.54
C ASN A 22 2.17 -0.39 -2.72
N LYS A 23 3.22 -1.20 -2.52
CA LYS A 23 3.72 -2.12 -3.55
C LYS A 23 2.73 -3.25 -3.84
N GLU A 24 2.14 -3.85 -2.80
CA GLU A 24 1.10 -4.88 -2.94
C GLU A 24 -0.10 -4.35 -3.72
N MET A 25 -0.61 -3.17 -3.37
CA MET A 25 -1.73 -2.52 -4.06
C MET A 25 -1.40 -2.21 -5.52
N THR A 26 -0.18 -1.77 -5.81
CA THR A 26 0.29 -1.54 -7.19
C THR A 26 0.34 -2.85 -7.99
N LEU A 27 0.78 -3.94 -7.37
CA LEU A 27 0.81 -5.27 -7.99
C LEU A 27 -0.59 -5.74 -8.37
N TYR A 28 -1.56 -5.68 -7.45
CA TYR A 28 -2.92 -6.12 -7.72
C TYR A 28 -3.63 -5.24 -8.76
N ARG A 29 -3.39 -3.92 -8.74
CA ARG A 29 -3.89 -3.01 -9.79
C ARG A 29 -3.36 -3.38 -11.17
N LYS A 30 -2.06 -3.72 -11.26
CA LYS A 30 -1.47 -4.19 -12.51
C LYS A 30 -2.08 -5.51 -12.97
N GLU A 31 -2.31 -6.44 -12.04
CA GLU A 31 -2.92 -7.73 -12.35
C GLU A 31 -4.33 -7.56 -12.94
N VAL A 32 -5.16 -6.68 -12.38
CA VAL A 32 -6.49 -6.37 -12.93
C VAL A 32 -6.40 -5.84 -14.37
N VAL A 33 -5.44 -4.96 -14.66
CA VAL A 33 -5.20 -4.43 -16.02
C VAL A 33 -4.78 -5.55 -16.98
N ASP A 34 -3.83 -6.38 -16.56
CA ASP A 34 -3.31 -7.48 -17.38
C ASP A 34 -4.40 -8.53 -17.67
N LEU A 35 -5.21 -8.90 -16.66
CA LEU A 35 -6.35 -9.80 -16.81
C LEU A 35 -7.46 -9.19 -17.68
N GLY A 36 -7.75 -7.89 -17.53
CA GLY A 36 -8.71 -7.18 -18.38
C GLY A 36 -8.30 -7.15 -19.85
N GLY A 37 -7.00 -6.98 -20.12
CA GLY A 37 -6.42 -7.10 -21.46
C GLY A 37 -6.59 -8.50 -22.06
N LYS A 38 -6.39 -9.55 -21.25
CA LYS A 38 -6.62 -10.95 -21.66
C LYS A 38 -8.09 -11.23 -21.91
N LEU A 39 -8.99 -10.76 -21.05
CA LEU A 39 -10.44 -10.90 -21.23
C LEU A 39 -10.91 -10.28 -22.54
N THR A 40 -10.40 -9.09 -22.87
CA THR A 40 -10.73 -8.41 -24.13
C THR A 40 -10.34 -9.26 -25.34
N ARG A 41 -9.17 -9.92 -25.31
CA ARG A 41 -8.72 -10.83 -26.37
C ARG A 41 -9.60 -12.09 -26.46
N LEU A 42 -9.90 -12.73 -25.33
CA LEU A 42 -10.78 -13.92 -25.30
C LEU A 42 -12.15 -13.63 -25.91
N VAL A 43 -12.72 -12.46 -25.63
CA VAL A 43 -14.00 -12.05 -26.22
C VAL A 43 -13.87 -11.79 -27.73
N ALA A 44 -12.78 -11.17 -28.18
CA ALA A 44 -12.53 -10.91 -29.59
C ALA A 44 -12.27 -12.20 -30.41
N ASP A 45 -11.59 -13.17 -29.81
CA ASP A 45 -11.26 -14.46 -30.42
C ASP A 45 -12.46 -15.43 -30.43
N GLY A 46 -13.59 -15.05 -29.85
CA GLY A 46 -14.80 -15.87 -29.78
C GLY A 46 -14.61 -17.14 -28.96
N THR A 47 -13.76 -17.10 -27.92
CA THR A 47 -13.47 -18.24 -27.06
C THR A 47 -14.70 -18.68 -26.25
N GLU A 48 -14.68 -19.90 -25.70
CA GLU A 48 -15.80 -20.49 -24.99
C GLU A 48 -16.27 -19.65 -23.79
N GLU A 49 -17.58 -19.66 -23.52
CA GLU A 49 -18.20 -18.91 -22.43
C GLU A 49 -17.56 -19.23 -21.06
N TRP A 50 -17.11 -20.47 -20.85
CA TRP A 50 -16.45 -20.87 -19.62
C TRP A 50 -15.15 -20.10 -19.38
N ASP A 51 -14.30 -19.92 -20.39
CA ASP A 51 -13.03 -19.20 -20.28
C ASP A 51 -13.26 -17.72 -19.93
N VAL A 52 -14.25 -17.10 -20.58
CA VAL A 52 -14.66 -15.72 -20.31
C VAL A 52 -15.17 -15.57 -18.88
N LYS A 53 -16.02 -16.49 -18.40
CA LYS A 53 -16.50 -16.47 -17.01
C LYS A 53 -15.38 -16.69 -16.01
N ASN A 54 -14.46 -17.61 -16.28
CA ASN A 54 -13.33 -17.88 -15.40
C ASN A 54 -12.41 -16.66 -15.28
N MET A 55 -12.10 -16.01 -16.40
CA MET A 55 -11.29 -14.78 -16.41
C MET A 55 -11.95 -13.64 -15.61
N LYS A 56 -13.28 -13.47 -15.73
CA LYS A 56 -14.03 -12.48 -14.94
C LYS A 56 -13.93 -12.75 -13.43
N ARG A 57 -14.04 -14.01 -13.00
CA ARG A 57 -13.87 -14.38 -11.59
C ARG A 57 -12.47 -14.05 -11.06
N MET A 58 -11.44 -14.31 -11.86
CA MET A 58 -10.07 -13.94 -11.49
C MET A 58 -9.91 -12.42 -11.32
N ILE A 59 -10.51 -11.63 -12.22
CA ILE A 59 -10.52 -10.16 -12.09
C ILE A 59 -11.22 -9.74 -10.80
N GLU A 60 -12.42 -10.27 -10.52
CA GLU A 60 -13.17 -9.98 -9.30
C GLU A 60 -12.39 -10.34 -8.02
N GLU A 61 -11.61 -11.42 -8.04
CA GLU A 61 -10.73 -11.80 -6.92
C GLU A 61 -9.58 -10.80 -6.74
N SER A 62 -8.90 -10.42 -7.83
CA SER A 62 -7.85 -9.39 -7.78
C SER A 62 -8.39 -8.03 -7.32
N GLU A 63 -9.60 -7.64 -7.72
CA GLU A 63 -10.27 -6.42 -7.27
C GLU A 63 -10.57 -6.46 -5.76
N LYS A 64 -11.03 -7.60 -5.23
CA LYS A 64 -11.20 -7.76 -3.78
C LYS A 64 -9.89 -7.60 -3.02
N MET A 65 -8.78 -8.08 -3.58
CA MET A 65 -7.45 -7.90 -2.98
C MET A 65 -7.02 -6.43 -2.96
N ILE A 66 -7.38 -5.64 -3.97
CA ILE A 66 -7.14 -4.19 -3.97
C ILE A 66 -7.87 -3.53 -2.80
N LEU A 67 -9.16 -3.80 -2.63
CA LEU A 67 -9.98 -3.19 -1.55
C LEU A 67 -9.47 -3.56 -0.14
N ASP A 68 -9.09 -4.82 0.06
CA ASP A 68 -8.51 -5.28 1.33
C ASP A 68 -7.15 -4.63 1.60
N THR A 69 -6.30 -4.54 0.58
CA THR A 69 -4.98 -3.90 0.71
C THR A 69 -5.10 -2.40 0.95
N GLU A 70 -6.05 -1.73 0.30
CA GLU A 70 -6.36 -0.31 0.50
C GLU A 70 -6.79 -0.04 1.95
N THR A 71 -7.69 -0.86 2.51
CA THR A 71 -8.11 -0.75 3.92
C THR A 71 -6.92 -0.91 4.89
N LYS A 72 -6.02 -1.87 4.61
CA LYS A 72 -4.81 -2.10 5.41
C LYS A 72 -3.81 -0.96 5.28
N LEU A 73 -3.67 -0.42 4.07
CA LEU A 73 -2.80 0.70 3.76
C LEU A 73 -3.27 1.95 4.52
N ASP A 74 -4.56 2.28 4.48
CA ASP A 74 -5.13 3.43 5.17
C ASP A 74 -4.92 3.35 6.68
N LYS A 75 -5.12 2.16 7.25
CA LYS A 75 -4.83 1.92 8.67
C LYS A 75 -3.33 2.13 8.97
N ALA A 76 -2.43 1.58 8.17
CA ALA A 76 -0.99 1.73 8.37
C ALA A 76 -0.54 3.19 8.24
N LYS A 77 -1.11 3.95 7.31
CA LYS A 77 -0.89 5.39 7.12
C LYS A 77 -1.36 6.17 8.35
N GLY A 78 -2.55 5.88 8.86
CA GLY A 78 -3.07 6.46 10.10
C GLY A 78 -2.14 6.22 11.29
N GLU A 79 -1.70 4.99 11.49
CA GLU A 79 -0.76 4.65 12.57
C GLU A 79 0.60 5.34 12.44
N LEU A 80 1.12 5.50 11.22
CA LEU A 80 2.36 6.24 10.98
C LEU A 80 2.18 7.73 11.27
N LYS A 81 1.08 8.33 10.80
CA LYS A 81 0.74 9.73 11.03
C LYS A 81 0.61 10.05 12.53
N ASP A 82 -0.07 9.18 13.27
CA ASP A 82 -0.23 9.34 14.71
C ASP A 82 1.11 9.21 15.44
N LEU A 83 2.00 8.31 15.00
CA LEU A 83 3.33 8.19 15.56
C LEU A 83 4.16 9.46 15.29
N VAL A 84 4.19 9.94 14.04
CA VAL A 84 4.93 11.16 13.64
C VAL A 84 4.50 12.35 14.50
N LYS A 85 3.19 12.61 14.60
CA LYS A 85 2.65 13.69 15.45
C LYS A 85 3.03 13.55 16.93
N ARG A 86 3.07 12.33 17.44
CA ARG A 86 3.41 12.07 18.84
C ARG A 86 4.88 12.38 19.15
N VAL A 87 5.79 12.14 18.20
CA VAL A 87 7.24 12.20 18.44
C VAL A 87 7.94 13.43 17.88
N GLU A 88 7.23 14.29 17.15
CA GLU A 88 7.80 15.50 16.51
C GLU A 88 8.44 16.48 17.52
N GLY A 89 7.90 16.57 18.73
CA GLY A 89 8.42 17.43 19.81
C GLY A 89 9.56 16.81 20.62
N THR A 90 9.92 15.54 20.36
CA THR A 90 10.95 14.85 21.13
C THR A 90 12.35 15.28 20.67
N PRO A 91 13.24 15.72 21.60
CA PRO A 91 14.59 16.17 21.24
C PRO A 91 15.38 15.13 20.43
N GLY A 92 15.93 15.55 19.30
CA GLY A 92 16.74 14.71 18.42
C GLY A 92 15.95 13.83 17.43
N VAL A 93 14.62 13.74 17.54
CA VAL A 93 13.79 12.96 16.59
C VAL A 93 13.68 13.69 15.24
N ALA A 94 13.40 14.99 15.24
CA ALA A 94 13.23 15.77 14.01
C ALA A 94 14.49 15.79 13.11
N ALA A 95 15.67 15.59 13.69
CA ALA A 95 16.94 15.51 12.97
C ALA A 95 17.26 14.09 12.45
N SER A 96 16.43 13.09 12.76
CA SER A 96 16.66 11.71 12.33
C SER A 96 16.11 11.44 10.93
N ASP A 97 16.86 10.67 10.15
CA ASP A 97 16.46 10.25 8.81
C ASP A 97 15.15 9.46 8.83
N GLU A 98 14.91 8.67 9.86
CA GLU A 98 13.67 7.90 10.02
C GLU A 98 12.45 8.81 10.16
N PHE A 99 12.58 9.93 10.88
CA PHE A 99 11.49 10.89 11.03
C PHE A 99 11.22 11.63 9.73
N VAL A 100 12.25 12.14 9.04
CA VAL A 100 12.09 12.83 7.77
C VAL A 100 11.44 11.94 6.72
N LYS A 101 11.86 10.67 6.63
CA LYS A 101 11.24 9.69 5.72
C LYS A 101 9.79 9.38 6.09
N ALA A 102 9.51 9.16 7.37
CA ALA A 102 8.14 8.91 7.85
C ALA A 102 7.22 10.12 7.58
N GLN A 103 7.71 11.33 7.81
CA GLN A 103 6.98 12.57 7.55
C GLN A 103 6.72 12.75 6.05
N GLY A 104 7.71 12.50 5.19
CA GLY A 104 7.55 12.53 3.74
C GLY A 104 6.42 11.63 3.25
N ILE A 105 6.39 10.38 3.71
CA ILE A 105 5.32 9.41 3.39
C ILE A 105 3.94 9.94 3.83
N VAL A 106 3.85 10.53 5.03
CA VAL A 106 2.57 11.07 5.54
C VAL A 106 2.12 12.30 4.75
N THR A 107 3.03 13.13 4.26
CA THR A 107 2.69 14.33 3.47
C THR A 107 2.28 14.02 2.04
N GLU A 108 2.90 13.02 1.41
CA GLU A 108 2.57 12.57 0.04
C GLU A 108 1.12 12.04 -0.05
N ASP A 109 0.56 11.51 1.05
CA ASP A 109 -0.83 11.06 1.11
C ASP A 109 -1.88 12.17 1.25
N THR A 110 -1.47 13.40 1.54
CA THR A 110 -2.39 14.54 1.75
C THR A 110 -2.50 15.49 0.56
N ALA A 111 -1.76 15.22 -0.52
CA ALA A 111 -1.78 15.99 -1.77
C ALA A 111 -2.61 15.25 -2.85
#